data_AF-A0A959X5K1-F1
#
_entry.id   AF-A0A959X5K1-F1
#
_cell.length_a   1.000
_cell.length_b   1.000
_cell.length_c   1.000
_cell.angle_alpha   90.00
_cell.angle_beta   90.00
_cell.angle_gamma   90.00
#
_symmetry.space_group_name_H-M   'P 1'
#
loop_
_entity.id
_entity.type
_entity.pdbx_description
1 polymer ?
#
loop_
_entity_poly.entity_id
_entity_poly.type
_entity_poly.pdbx_seq_one_letter_code
_entity_poly.pdbx_strand_id
1 'polypeptide(L)'
;MELRVPYQPEIAPVNGSLTLSALVALLPLLTIFITLGALRWKAHWAGLSAVAVAILVAIFGFNMPVGLTVFSALEGAAFGIFPITWIVLCAIWMYELTVESGHFEDLRSTFHVISDDPRILAILIAFCFGGLMEALAGFGAPVAITGVMLMSIGYPPLRAALTVLLANTAPVAFGAIATPIITA
;
A
#
# COMPACT_ATOMS: atom_id res chain seq x y z
N MET A 1 11.28 27.14 31.86
CA MET A 1 10.87 26.47 30.60
C MET A 1 11.02 24.99 30.86
N GLU A 2 9.97 24.35 31.38
CA GLU A 2 10.02 22.93 31.74
C GLU A 2 10.28 22.08 30.49
N LEU A 3 11.33 21.26 30.54
CA LEU A 3 11.63 20.28 29.52
C LEU A 3 10.47 19.27 29.50
N ARG A 4 9.53 19.42 28.56
CA ARG A 4 8.52 18.39 28.28
C ARG A 4 9.27 17.11 27.92
N VAL A 5 9.28 16.16 28.84
CA VAL A 5 9.82 14.82 28.59
C VAL A 5 9.05 14.25 27.39
N PRO A 6 9.73 13.89 26.28
CA PRO A 6 9.05 13.29 25.14
C PRO A 6 8.43 11.97 25.60
N TYR A 7 7.16 11.74 25.23
CA TYR A 7 6.51 10.47 25.48
C TYR A 7 7.31 9.36 24.80
N GLN A 8 7.73 8.36 25.59
CA GLN A 8 8.38 7.16 25.09
C GLN A 8 7.42 6.00 25.28
N PRO A 9 6.98 5.33 24.20
CA PRO A 9 6.09 4.19 24.33
C PRO A 9 6.81 3.04 25.04
N GLU A 10 6.23 2.57 26.13
CA GLU A 10 6.65 1.33 26.76
C GLU A 10 6.29 0.14 25.86
N ILE A 11 7.11 -0.92 25.90
CA ILE A 11 6.91 -2.10 25.03
C ILE A 11 5.78 -3.00 25.58
N ALA A 12 5.54 -2.97 26.90
CA ALA A 12 4.53 -3.79 27.58
C ALA A 12 3.60 -2.99 28.51
N PRO A 13 2.91 -1.94 28.02
CA PRO A 13 2.09 -1.05 28.85
C PRO A 13 0.82 -1.73 29.40
N VAL A 14 0.42 -2.86 28.82
CA VAL A 14 -0.77 -3.60 29.23
C VAL A 14 -0.37 -4.65 30.24
N ASN A 15 -0.50 -4.30 31.53
CA ASN A 15 -0.25 -5.20 32.65
C ASN A 15 1.15 -5.83 32.66
N GLY A 16 2.15 -5.14 32.10
CA GLY A 16 3.54 -5.62 32.01
C GLY A 16 3.75 -6.79 31.06
N SER A 17 2.75 -7.19 30.27
CA SER A 17 2.81 -8.35 29.38
C SER A 17 2.97 -7.94 27.93
N LEU A 18 4.08 -8.35 27.31
CA LEU A 18 4.37 -8.12 25.90
C LEU A 18 3.27 -8.68 24.98
N THR A 19 2.77 -9.88 25.30
CA THR A 19 1.76 -10.55 24.46
C THR A 19 0.42 -9.84 24.50
N LEU A 20 -0.01 -9.38 25.66
CA LEU A 20 -1.24 -8.60 25.79
C LEU A 20 -1.13 -7.24 25.09
N SER A 21 0.01 -6.55 25.25
CA SER A 21 0.27 -5.30 24.54
C SER A 21 0.28 -5.48 23.02
N ALA A 22 0.87 -6.57 22.52
CA ALA A 22 0.82 -6.91 21.09
C ALA A 22 -0.60 -7.18 20.60
N LEU A 23 -1.42 -7.92 21.36
CA LEU A 23 -2.81 -8.19 21.01
C LEU A 23 -3.66 -6.90 20.97
N VAL A 24 -3.43 -5.98 21.90
CA VAL A 24 -4.10 -4.66 21.91
C VAL A 24 -3.63 -3.81 20.73
N ALA A 25 -2.34 -3.83 20.41
CA ALA A 25 -1.78 -3.12 19.25
C ALA A 25 -2.28 -3.65 17.90
N LEU A 26 -2.75 -4.90 17.83
CA LEU A 26 -3.35 -5.50 16.63
C LEU A 26 -4.77 -5.00 16.35
N LEU A 27 -5.48 -4.41 17.32
CA LEU A 27 -6.90 -4.04 17.18
C LEU A 27 -7.19 -3.10 15.98
N PRO A 28 -6.41 -2.04 15.71
CA PRO A 28 -6.66 -1.18 14.55
C PRO A 28 -6.50 -1.94 13.22
N LEU A 29 -5.52 -2.84 13.16
CA LEU A 29 -5.26 -3.67 11.99
C LEU A 29 -6.39 -4.69 11.74
N LEU A 30 -6.85 -5.36 12.80
CA LEU A 30 -8.02 -6.24 12.70
C LEU A 30 -9.27 -5.47 12.30
N THR A 31 -9.43 -4.25 12.80
CA THR A 31 -10.57 -3.38 12.45
C THR A 31 -10.61 -3.12 10.95
N ILE A 32 -9.49 -2.74 10.33
CA ILE A 32 -9.48 -2.48 8.89
C ILE A 32 -9.70 -3.76 8.06
N PHE A 33 -9.10 -4.89 8.44
CA PHE A 33 -9.28 -6.16 7.72
C PHE A 33 -10.70 -6.69 7.82
N ILE A 34 -11.33 -6.61 9.00
CA ILE A 34 -12.71 -7.07 9.20
C ILE A 34 -13.69 -6.14 8.47
N THR A 35 -13.53 -4.81 8.62
CA THR A 35 -14.45 -3.86 7.99
C THR A 35 -14.37 -3.89 6.47
N LEU A 36 -13.17 -4.03 5.89
CA LEU A 36 -12.99 -4.05 4.44
C LEU A 36 -13.24 -5.45 3.84
N GLY A 37 -12.72 -6.50 4.48
CA GLY A 37 -12.80 -7.87 3.95
C GLY A 37 -14.14 -8.56 4.24
N ALA A 38 -14.56 -8.57 5.50
CA ALA A 38 -15.75 -9.28 5.94
C ALA A 38 -17.03 -8.44 5.76
N LEU A 39 -17.01 -7.19 6.24
CA LEU A 39 -18.18 -6.31 6.19
C LEU A 39 -18.31 -5.54 4.87
N ARG A 40 -17.25 -5.53 4.04
CA ARG A 40 -17.20 -4.87 2.73
C ARG A 40 -17.61 -3.39 2.78
N TRP A 41 -17.21 -2.69 3.83
CA TRP A 41 -17.45 -1.25 3.95
C TRP A 41 -16.67 -0.48 2.89
N LYS A 42 -17.14 0.73 2.58
CA LYS A 42 -16.36 1.63 1.73
C LYS A 42 -15.05 1.98 2.44
N ALA A 43 -13.96 2.06 1.68
CA ALA A 43 -12.61 2.23 2.20
C ALA A 43 -12.45 3.42 3.17
N HIS A 44 -13.13 4.54 2.90
CA HIS A 44 -13.10 5.72 3.78
C HIS A 44 -13.70 5.45 5.17
N TRP A 45 -14.80 4.69 5.25
CA TRP A 45 -15.41 4.32 6.54
C TRP A 45 -14.57 3.29 7.29
N ALA A 46 -14.03 2.30 6.58
CA ALA A 46 -13.11 1.33 7.15
C ALA A 46 -11.86 2.03 7.74
N GLY A 47 -11.24 2.95 6.97
CA GLY A 47 -10.09 3.73 7.41
C GLY A 47 -10.39 4.61 8.62
N LEU A 48 -11.50 5.36 8.59
CA LEU A 48 -11.92 6.19 9.73
C LEU A 48 -12.15 5.36 11.00
N SER A 49 -12.76 4.18 10.87
CA SER A 49 -12.96 3.28 12.01
C SER A 49 -11.65 2.75 12.59
N ALA A 50 -10.67 2.42 11.73
CA ALA A 50 -9.36 1.96 12.17
C ALA A 50 -8.57 3.08 12.87
N VAL A 51 -8.64 4.31 12.36
CA VAL A 51 -8.04 5.49 13.03
C VAL A 51 -8.70 5.73 14.40
N ALA A 52 -10.03 5.63 14.48
CA ALA A 52 -10.73 5.77 15.76
C ALA A 52 -10.26 4.71 16.77
N VAL A 53 -10.16 3.45 16.35
CA VAL A 53 -9.63 2.37 17.21
C VAL A 53 -8.17 2.60 17.59
N ALA A 54 -7.33 3.09 16.67
CA ALA A 54 -5.93 3.41 16.95
C ALA A 54 -5.80 4.52 18.01
N ILE A 55 -6.62 5.57 17.94
CA ILE A 55 -6.65 6.65 18.94
C ILE A 55 -7.06 6.10 20.30
N LEU A 56 -8.09 5.24 20.36
CA LEU A 56 -8.54 4.62 21.60
C LEU A 56 -7.44 3.73 22.21
N VAL A 57 -6.76 2.93 21.37
CA VAL A 57 -5.64 2.09 21.81
C VAL A 57 -4.46 2.92 22.30
N ALA A 58 -4.10 4.01 21.62
CA ALA A 58 -3.00 4.89 22.03
C ALA A 58 -3.26 5.52 23.41
N ILE A 59 -4.48 6.02 23.64
CA ILE A 59 -4.85 6.69 24.89
C ILE A 59 -5.00 5.66 26.03
N PHE A 60 -5.79 4.61 25.83
CA PHE A 60 -6.16 3.69 26.91
C PHE A 60 -5.22 2.49 27.07
N GLY A 61 -4.62 2.00 25.98
CA GLY A 61 -3.71 0.85 26.00
C GLY A 61 -2.26 1.24 26.24
N PHE A 62 -1.84 2.41 25.73
CA PHE A 62 -0.44 2.86 25.78
C PHE A 62 -0.25 4.10 26.67
N ASN A 63 -1.31 4.66 27.27
CA ASN A 63 -1.25 5.84 28.13
C ASN A 63 -0.63 7.07 27.44
N MET A 64 -0.78 7.18 26.12
CA MET A 64 -0.26 8.32 25.36
C MET A 64 -1.07 9.58 25.69
N PRO A 65 -0.41 10.73 25.96
CA PRO A 65 -1.12 11.99 26.17
C PRO A 65 -2.02 12.33 24.97
N VAL A 66 -3.25 12.78 25.24
CA VAL A 66 -4.26 13.07 24.20
C VAL A 66 -3.73 14.06 23.16
N GLY A 67 -3.02 15.10 23.60
CA GLY A 67 -2.42 16.07 22.70
C GLY A 67 -1.45 15.44 21.70
N LEU A 68 -0.54 14.59 22.18
CA LEU A 68 0.40 13.87 21.31
C LEU A 68 -0.31 12.88 20.40
N THR A 69 -1.35 12.19 20.89
CA THR A 69 -2.14 11.26 20.09
C THR A 69 -2.80 11.96 18.89
N VAL A 70 -3.39 13.13 19.13
CA VAL A 70 -4.01 13.94 18.06
C VAL A 70 -2.95 14.45 17.09
N PHE A 71 -1.80 14.93 17.59
CA PHE A 71 -0.71 15.37 16.71
C PHE A 71 -0.18 14.24 15.83
N SER A 72 0.01 13.03 16.37
CA SER A 72 0.41 11.86 15.59
C SER A 72 -0.64 11.46 14.55
N ALA A 73 -1.93 11.51 14.90
CA ALA A 73 -3.01 11.24 13.95
C ALA A 73 -3.05 12.27 12.81
N LEU A 74 -2.86 13.55 13.12
CA LEU A 74 -2.81 14.63 12.13
C LEU A 74 -1.56 14.55 11.24
N GLU A 75 -0.42 14.18 11.80
CA GLU A 75 0.80 13.94 11.05
C GLU A 75 0.60 12.82 10.02
N GLY A 76 0.05 11.67 10.45
CA GLY A 76 -0.29 10.58 9.54
C GLY A 76 -1.31 10.98 8.47
N ALA A 77 -2.31 11.80 8.84
CA ALA A 77 -3.27 12.34 7.87
C ALA A 77 -2.61 13.29 6.86
N ALA A 78 -1.72 14.16 7.30
CA ALA A 78 -0.97 15.07 6.43
C ALA A 78 -0.03 14.28 5.49
N PHE A 79 0.63 13.23 6.01
CA PHE A 79 1.47 12.33 5.22
C PHE A 79 0.67 11.57 4.17
N GLY A 80 -0.54 11.12 4.50
CA GLY A 80 -1.45 10.50 3.55
C GLY A 80 -1.96 11.48 2.48
N ILE A 81 -2.36 12.68 2.90
CA ILE A 81 -2.97 13.65 1.98
C ILE A 81 -1.93 14.26 1.03
N PHE A 82 -0.74 14.60 1.50
CA PHE A 82 0.24 15.32 0.70
C PHE A 82 1.23 14.36 -0.01
N PRO A 83 2.21 13.72 0.67
CA PRO A 83 3.15 12.81 0.04
C PRO A 83 2.51 11.71 -0.80
N ILE A 84 1.56 10.95 -0.24
CA ILE A 84 0.99 9.78 -0.93
C ILE A 84 0.16 10.22 -2.14
N THR A 85 -0.75 11.20 -1.96
CA THR A 85 -1.55 11.70 -3.08
C THR A 85 -0.67 12.31 -4.18
N TRP A 86 0.41 13.01 -3.81
CA TRP A 86 1.32 13.60 -4.80
C TRP A 86 2.01 12.54 -5.66
N ILE A 87 2.50 11.46 -5.03
CA ILE A 87 3.10 10.32 -5.74
C ILE A 87 2.08 9.67 -6.68
N VAL A 88 0.88 9.39 -6.18
CA VAL A 88 -0.18 8.76 -6.99
C VAL A 88 -0.61 9.66 -8.14
N LEU A 89 -0.72 10.97 -7.92
CA LEU A 89 -1.05 11.95 -8.97
C LEU A 89 0.03 11.98 -10.06
N CYS A 90 1.30 12.09 -9.67
CA CYS A 90 2.42 12.06 -10.63
C CYS A 90 2.49 10.75 -11.40
N ALA A 91 2.24 9.61 -10.73
CA ALA A 91 2.25 8.30 -11.36
C ALA A 91 1.11 8.12 -12.36
N ILE A 92 -0.12 8.50 -11.99
CA ILE A 92 -1.28 8.48 -12.90
C ILE A 92 -1.03 9.42 -14.07
N TRP A 93 -0.51 10.62 -13.82
CA TRP A 93 -0.20 11.57 -14.89
C TRP A 93 0.85 11.02 -15.87
N MET A 94 1.92 10.41 -15.37
CA MET A 94 2.93 9.75 -16.21
C MET A 94 2.33 8.56 -17.00
N TYR A 95 1.44 7.79 -16.38
CA TYR A 95 0.72 6.71 -17.04
C TYR A 95 -0.16 7.23 -18.18
N GLU A 96 -1.02 8.22 -17.92
CA GLU A 96 -1.89 8.85 -18.93
C GLU A 96 -1.06 9.48 -20.06
N LEU A 97 0.05 10.15 -19.74
CA LEU A 97 0.98 10.66 -20.75
C LEU A 97 1.56 9.53 -21.63
N THR A 98 1.89 8.39 -21.04
CA THR A 98 2.43 7.23 -21.78
C THR A 98 1.37 6.61 -22.69
N VAL A 99 0.11 6.59 -22.25
CA VAL A 99 -1.03 6.12 -23.03
C VAL A 99 -1.35 7.08 -24.18
N GLU A 100 -1.51 8.38 -23.89
CA GLU A 100 -1.85 9.40 -24.89
C GLU A 100 -0.75 9.60 -25.94
N SER A 101 0.52 9.44 -25.56
CA SER A 101 1.67 9.51 -26.49
C SER A 101 1.80 8.29 -27.42
N GLY A 102 0.88 7.32 -27.34
CA GLY A 102 0.88 6.10 -28.17
C GLY A 102 2.01 5.11 -27.85
N HIS A 103 2.92 5.46 -26.94
CA HIS A 103 4.05 4.62 -26.55
C HIS A 103 3.63 3.35 -25.81
N PHE A 104 2.42 3.32 -25.23
CA PHE A 104 1.89 2.11 -24.60
C PHE A 104 1.62 1.00 -25.64
N GLU A 105 1.13 1.36 -26.82
CA GLU A 105 0.91 0.44 -27.94
C GLU A 105 2.26 -0.05 -28.51
N ASP A 106 3.28 0.83 -28.54
CA ASP A 106 4.65 0.46 -28.90
C ASP A 106 5.29 -0.49 -27.88
N LEU A 107 5.02 -0.30 -26.59
CA LEU A 107 5.46 -1.22 -25.54
C LEU A 107 4.85 -2.62 -25.75
N ARG A 108 3.55 -2.67 -26.07
CA ARG A 108 2.82 -3.91 -26.36
C ARG A 108 3.34 -4.61 -27.61
N SER A 109 3.62 -3.87 -28.68
CA SER A 109 4.18 -4.44 -29.92
C SER A 109 5.60 -4.95 -29.69
N THR A 110 6.40 -4.26 -28.87
CA THR A 110 7.75 -4.69 -28.48
C THR A 110 7.75 -6.01 -27.72
N PHE A 111 6.76 -6.24 -26.84
CA PHE A 111 6.69 -7.49 -26.08
C PHE A 111 6.45 -8.73 -26.95
N HIS A 112 5.63 -8.61 -28.01
CA HIS A 112 5.44 -9.69 -28.99
C HIS A 112 6.67 -9.94 -29.85
N VAL A 113 7.57 -8.97 -30.02
CA VAL A 113 8.85 -9.16 -30.72
C VAL A 113 9.82 -10.01 -29.88
N ILE A 114 9.73 -9.96 -28.55
CA ILE A 114 10.64 -10.67 -27.64
C ILE A 114 10.29 -12.17 -27.58
N SER A 115 9.00 -12.51 -27.45
CA SER A 115 8.57 -13.90 -27.40
C SER A 115 7.07 -14.07 -27.71
N ASP A 116 6.76 -15.12 -28.45
CA ASP A 116 5.38 -15.57 -28.66
C ASP A 116 4.85 -16.44 -27.51
N ASP A 117 5.69 -16.87 -26.55
CA ASP A 117 5.25 -17.69 -25.42
C ASP A 117 4.50 -16.82 -24.40
N PRO A 118 3.19 -17.06 -24.16
CA PRO A 118 2.39 -16.30 -23.21
C PRO A 118 2.96 -16.30 -21.79
N ARG A 119 3.75 -17.33 -21.42
CA ARG A 119 4.36 -17.47 -20.09
C ARG A 119 5.52 -16.50 -19.92
N ILE A 120 6.36 -16.36 -20.94
CA ILE A 120 7.47 -15.41 -20.95
C ILE A 120 6.90 -13.98 -20.94
N LEU A 121 5.86 -13.74 -21.74
CA LEU A 121 5.14 -12.47 -21.76
C LEU A 121 4.57 -12.10 -20.40
N ALA A 122 4.01 -13.08 -19.68
CA ALA A 122 3.50 -12.88 -18.34
C ALA A 122 4.59 -12.49 -17.34
N ILE A 123 5.78 -13.08 -17.43
CA ILE A 123 6.92 -12.70 -16.58
C ILE A 123 7.35 -11.27 -16.89
N LEU A 124 7.51 -10.92 -18.17
CA LEU A 124 7.94 -9.58 -18.58
C LEU A 124 6.96 -8.50 -18.13
N ILE A 125 5.66 -8.74 -18.29
CA ILE A 125 4.61 -7.77 -17.94
C ILE A 125 4.36 -7.75 -16.43
N ALA A 126 4.00 -8.89 -15.84
CA ALA A 126 3.53 -8.94 -14.47
C ALA A 126 4.65 -8.78 -13.44
N PHE A 127 5.85 -9.30 -13.73
CA PHE A 127 6.98 -9.25 -12.80
C PHE A 127 7.92 -8.08 -13.10
N CYS A 128 8.50 -8.02 -14.30
CA CYS A 128 9.52 -7.00 -14.62
C CYS A 128 8.92 -5.59 -14.73
N PHE A 129 7.94 -5.40 -15.62
CA PHE A 129 7.29 -4.11 -15.82
C PHE A 129 6.42 -3.73 -14.62
N GLY A 130 5.66 -4.68 -14.07
CA GLY A 130 4.90 -4.49 -12.83
C GLY A 130 5.79 -4.03 -11.67
N GLY A 131 6.95 -4.66 -11.48
CA GLY A 131 7.90 -4.27 -10.44
C GLY A 131 8.53 -2.89 -10.66
N LEU A 132 8.85 -2.52 -11.91
CA LEU A 132 9.28 -1.17 -12.25
C LEU A 132 8.21 -0.14 -11.87
N MET A 133 6.96 -0.42 -12.24
CA MET A 133 5.83 0.45 -11.91
C MET A 133 5.56 0.52 -10.40
N GLU A 134 5.76 -0.57 -9.64
CA GLU A 134 5.66 -0.57 -8.17
C GLU A 134 6.73 0.31 -7.53
N ALA A 135 7.95 0.33 -8.07
CA ALA A 135 9.01 1.22 -7.60
C ALA A 135 8.71 2.71 -7.86
N LEU A 136 7.99 3.02 -8.95
CA LEU A 136 7.68 4.40 -9.36
C LEU A 136 6.39 4.93 -8.73
N ALA A 137 5.33 4.12 -8.73
CA ALA A 137 3.98 4.52 -8.32
C ALA A 137 3.60 3.97 -6.94
N GLY A 138 3.93 2.71 -6.67
CA GLY A 138 3.49 1.96 -5.50
C GLY A 138 1.97 1.81 -5.36
N PHE A 139 1.53 1.40 -4.17
CA PHE A 139 0.13 1.45 -3.71
C PHE A 139 -0.87 0.65 -4.58
N GLY A 140 -0.40 -0.39 -5.29
CA GLY A 140 -1.27 -1.32 -6.02
C GLY A 140 -1.78 -0.83 -7.38
N ALA A 141 -1.46 0.40 -7.81
CA ALA A 141 -1.69 0.85 -9.19
C ALA A 141 -1.03 -0.07 -10.26
N PRO A 142 0.21 -0.59 -10.05
CA PRO A 142 0.85 -1.49 -11.01
C PRO A 142 0.07 -2.79 -11.25
N VAL A 143 -0.55 -3.32 -10.21
CA VAL A 143 -1.35 -4.55 -10.28
C VAL A 143 -2.54 -4.37 -11.22
N ALA A 144 -3.19 -3.21 -11.15
CA ALA A 144 -4.31 -2.90 -12.04
C ALA A 144 -3.85 -2.78 -13.50
N ILE A 145 -2.77 -2.03 -13.75
CA ILE A 145 -2.25 -1.77 -15.10
C ILE A 145 -1.79 -3.08 -15.77
N THR A 146 -0.91 -3.83 -15.10
CA THR A 146 -0.38 -5.08 -15.65
C THR A 146 -1.46 -6.17 -15.76
N GLY A 147 -2.47 -6.15 -14.90
CA GLY A 147 -3.64 -7.02 -15.01
C GLY A 147 -4.41 -6.80 -16.31
N VAL A 148 -4.67 -5.54 -16.66
CA VAL A 148 -5.32 -5.17 -17.93
C VAL A 148 -4.44 -5.55 -19.12
N MET A 149 -3.11 -5.37 -19.02
CA MET A 149 -2.17 -5.78 -20.08
C MET A 149 -2.17 -7.29 -20.30
N LEU A 150 -2.19 -8.12 -19.24
CA LEU A 150 -2.30 -9.57 -19.40
C LEU A 150 -3.64 -9.97 -20.02
N MET A 151 -4.73 -9.32 -19.64
CA MET A 151 -6.03 -9.57 -20.25
C MET A 151 -6.05 -9.22 -21.75
N SER A 152 -5.36 -8.15 -22.15
CA SER A 152 -5.31 -7.72 -23.55
C SER A 152 -4.53 -8.69 -24.46
N ILE A 153 -3.59 -9.47 -23.91
CA ILE A 153 -2.87 -10.54 -24.63
C ILE A 153 -3.57 -11.91 -24.55
N GLY A 154 -4.80 -11.97 -24.00
CA GLY A 154 -5.64 -13.16 -24.02
C GLY A 154 -5.66 -14.00 -22.74
N TYR A 155 -5.06 -13.53 -21.63
CA TYR A 155 -5.24 -14.21 -20.35
C TYR A 155 -6.67 -14.05 -19.84
N PRO A 156 -7.31 -15.12 -19.33
CA PRO A 156 -8.60 -14.98 -18.68
C PRO A 156 -8.47 -14.13 -17.41
N PRO A 157 -9.49 -13.31 -17.05
CA PRO A 157 -9.38 -12.29 -15.99
C PRO A 157 -8.86 -12.84 -14.65
N LEU A 158 -9.33 -14.02 -14.24
CA LEU A 158 -8.88 -14.65 -13.00
C LEU A 158 -7.40 -15.04 -13.05
N ARG A 159 -6.92 -15.57 -14.17
CA ARG A 159 -5.50 -15.90 -14.32
C ARG A 159 -4.64 -14.65 -14.37
N ALA A 160 -5.10 -13.61 -15.06
CA ALA A 160 -4.39 -12.32 -15.08
C ALA A 160 -4.25 -11.75 -13.66
N ALA A 161 -5.35 -11.69 -12.90
CA ALA A 161 -5.34 -11.21 -11.52
C ALA A 161 -4.41 -12.05 -10.62
N LEU A 162 -4.50 -13.38 -10.68
CA LEU A 162 -3.64 -14.26 -9.89
C LEU A 162 -2.16 -14.11 -10.24
N THR A 163 -1.82 -14.10 -11.53
CA THR A 163 -0.42 -13.96 -11.97
C THR A 163 0.17 -12.63 -11.53
N VAL A 164 -0.57 -11.53 -11.68
CA VAL A 164 -0.08 -10.20 -11.29
C VAL A 164 0.01 -10.04 -9.78
N LEU A 165 -0.99 -10.50 -9.03
CA LEU A 165 -0.95 -10.46 -7.56
C LEU A 165 0.21 -11.30 -7.02
N LEU A 166 0.45 -12.48 -7.60
CA LEU A 166 1.59 -13.33 -7.24
C LEU A 166 2.92 -12.66 -7.60
N ALA A 167 3.05 -12.14 -8.81
CA ALA A 167 4.27 -11.47 -9.27
C ALA A 167 4.60 -10.22 -8.43
N ASN A 168 3.58 -9.47 -7.99
CA ASN A 168 3.78 -8.27 -7.20
C ASN A 168 4.19 -8.53 -5.74
N THR A 169 4.15 -9.78 -5.25
CA THR A 169 4.55 -10.10 -3.86
C THR A 169 6.01 -9.77 -3.55
N ALA A 170 6.91 -9.86 -4.53
CA ALA A 170 8.31 -9.49 -4.33
C ALA A 170 8.56 -7.98 -4.45
N PRO A 171 8.13 -7.28 -5.52
CA PRO A 171 8.32 -5.83 -5.63
C PRO A 171 7.65 -5.01 -4.52
N VAL A 172 6.45 -5.40 -4.06
CA VAL A 172 5.70 -4.64 -3.05
C VAL A 172 6.42 -4.57 -1.70
N ALA A 173 7.29 -5.55 -1.40
CA ALA A 173 8.12 -5.52 -0.20
C ALA A 173 9.13 -4.36 -0.21
N PHE A 174 9.57 -3.94 -1.40
CA PHE A 174 10.41 -2.76 -1.59
C PHE A 174 9.57 -1.49 -1.65
N GLY A 175 8.36 -1.54 -2.22
CA GLY A 175 7.45 -0.41 -2.32
C GLY A 175 8.00 0.76 -3.17
N ALA A 176 7.26 1.88 -3.18
CA ALA A 176 7.66 3.08 -3.92
C ALA A 176 9.00 3.61 -3.40
N ILE A 177 9.97 3.77 -4.30
CA ILE A 177 11.32 4.34 -4.02
C ILE A 177 11.99 3.67 -2.80
N ALA A 178 11.79 2.36 -2.61
CA ALA A 178 12.35 1.61 -1.48
C ALA A 178 11.95 2.15 -0.09
N THR A 179 10.83 2.88 0.02
CA THR A 179 10.41 3.58 1.26
C THR A 179 10.38 2.65 2.49
N PRO A 180 9.72 1.47 2.44
CA PRO A 180 9.78 0.47 3.51
C PRO A 180 11.18 0.10 4.00
N ILE A 181 12.23 0.17 3.18
CA ILE A 181 13.59 -0.21 3.60
C ILE A 181 14.28 0.94 4.34
N ILE A 182 14.01 2.18 3.95
CA ILE A 182 14.62 3.37 4.55
C ILE A 182 13.89 3.88 5.79
N THR A 183 12.62 3.50 5.99
CA THR A 183 11.80 3.94 7.13
C THR A 183 11.39 2.85 8.12
N ALA A 184 11.71 1.57 7.87
CA ALA A 184 11.38 0.47 8.80
C ALA A 184 12.38 0.30 9.95
#